data_AF-A0A1Z5K4M2-F1
#
_entry.id   AF-A0A1Z5K4M2-F1
#
_cell.length_a   1.000
_cell.length_b   1.000
_cell.length_c   1.000
_cell.angle_alpha   90.00
_cell.angle_beta   90.00
_cell.angle_gamma   90.00
#
_symmetry.space_group_name_H-M   'P 1'
#
loop_
_entity.id
_entity.type
_entity.pdbx_description
1 polymer ?
#
loop_
_entity_poly.entity_id
_entity_poly.type
_entity_poly.pdbx_seq_one_letter_code
_entity_poly.pdbx_strand_id
1 'polypeptide(L)'
;MPNPFSKALSNPFSQNKIPTEPPKKYVKVNGVMKLNPEYKKWKEAQDGGKPATTVSNPSQALPVVTNMEDHEALNDASLAAGGTEIPLSESSNETILMMQEPEISVEAGMQPDTMVDELGSILNKYEVPMGLMNKLMMLSEFDELEFMIDDSGSMRCSTDSKDSRGQIQTRWQEAQTRLKEMMEILGYLPFQEISICFLNRPLRISLKRNGRDPRSFLSDAYQQIDQAFQNGPSGTTPFFERLQESFARSNGRSVSRYFFGDGTPNGGIQATKGITNLLKNRRDPAQNPMTFLSCTNEDDQVEWMKGAEEVAPYCSECDDFADEAAEVLLDQGEALPYTKGFYLVCALVAAMNPEDLDAMDESVPFTKPTLDNLLGIANSEENYKHYFDCFLKAQQARPVVSKADEVKKHQKWRLHYAEFVRAPVANQLPAVQAFKQQLLQLGQ
;
A
#
# COMPACT_ATOMS: atom_id res chain seq x y z
N MET A 1 -4.80 -22.10 69.41
CA MET A 1 -4.28 -20.74 69.20
C MET A 1 -4.52 -20.37 67.73
N PRO A 2 -5.31 -19.34 67.41
CA PRO A 2 -5.60 -18.98 66.03
C PRO A 2 -4.51 -18.08 65.43
N ASN A 3 -4.24 -18.30 64.14
CA ASN A 3 -3.20 -17.66 63.34
C ASN A 3 -3.63 -16.23 62.90
N PRO A 4 -2.90 -15.15 63.24
CA PRO A 4 -3.36 -13.77 63.03
C PRO A 4 -2.95 -13.12 61.69
N PHE A 5 -2.48 -13.87 60.69
CA PHE A 5 -2.02 -13.30 59.41
C PHE A 5 -2.79 -13.83 58.20
N SER A 6 -3.98 -13.29 57.97
CA SER A 6 -4.65 -13.32 56.67
C SER A 6 -5.26 -11.94 56.39
N LYS A 7 -4.40 -10.94 56.16
CA LYS A 7 -4.81 -9.70 55.49
C LYS A 7 -4.89 -9.99 53.99
N ALA A 8 -6.11 -10.24 53.52
CA ALA A 8 -6.41 -10.24 52.10
C ALA A 8 -6.11 -8.85 51.53
N LEU A 9 -5.10 -8.76 50.66
CA LEU A 9 -4.89 -7.60 49.80
C LEU A 9 -6.01 -7.62 48.75
N SER A 10 -7.09 -6.86 49.02
CA SER A 10 -8.10 -6.56 48.01
C SER A 10 -7.42 -5.75 46.91
N ASN A 11 -7.17 -6.38 45.78
CA ASN A 11 -6.55 -5.75 44.62
C ASN A 11 -7.53 -4.71 44.04
N PRO A 12 -7.26 -3.39 44.13
CA PRO A 12 -8.22 -2.34 43.75
C PRO A 12 -8.23 -2.08 42.23
N PHE A 13 -7.83 -3.05 41.41
CA PHE A 13 -8.04 -2.98 39.97
C PHE A 13 -9.53 -3.17 39.70
N SER A 14 -10.26 -2.06 39.81
CA SER A 14 -11.57 -1.88 39.22
C SER A 14 -11.50 -2.41 37.79
N GLN A 15 -12.18 -3.53 37.55
CA GLN A 15 -12.37 -4.04 36.20
C GLN A 15 -13.15 -2.96 35.46
N ASN A 16 -12.44 -2.12 34.71
CA ASN A 16 -13.06 -1.19 33.77
C ASN A 16 -13.85 -2.05 32.79
N LYS A 17 -15.15 -2.16 33.02
CA LYS A 17 -16.05 -2.85 32.10
C LYS A 17 -15.95 -2.13 30.76
N ILE A 18 -15.50 -2.86 29.75
CA ILE A 18 -15.50 -2.38 28.37
C ILE A 18 -16.96 -2.04 28.04
N PRO A 19 -17.25 -0.83 27.52
CA PRO A 19 -18.60 -0.45 27.12
C PRO A 19 -19.19 -1.48 26.15
N THR A 20 -20.48 -1.81 26.33
CA THR A 20 -21.19 -2.74 25.45
C THR A 20 -21.49 -2.13 24.09
N GLU A 21 -21.62 -0.81 24.02
CA GLU A 21 -21.82 -0.07 22.76
C GLU A 21 -20.48 0.48 22.24
N PRO A 22 -20.22 0.44 20.93
CA PRO A 22 -19.01 0.99 20.36
C PRO A 22 -18.98 2.53 20.49
N PRO A 23 -17.87 3.13 20.95
CA PRO A 23 -17.67 4.58 20.84
C PRO A 23 -17.72 5.04 19.37
N LYS A 24 -17.98 6.33 19.11
CA LYS A 24 -17.89 6.88 17.75
C LYS A 24 -16.51 6.67 17.16
N LYS A 25 -16.41 6.23 15.89
CA LYS A 25 -15.14 5.97 15.21
C LYS A 25 -14.26 7.22 15.09
N TYR A 26 -14.85 8.38 14.79
CA TYR A 26 -14.12 9.65 14.60
C TYR A 26 -14.51 10.72 15.62
N VAL A 27 -13.58 11.66 15.85
CA VAL A 27 -13.76 12.82 16.72
C VAL A 27 -12.99 14.02 16.17
N LYS A 28 -13.49 15.23 16.41
CA LYS A 28 -12.81 16.48 16.05
C LYS A 28 -11.90 16.94 17.19
N VAL A 29 -10.61 17.07 16.93
CA VAL A 29 -9.60 17.54 17.90
C VAL A 29 -8.88 18.75 17.32
N ASN A 30 -9.05 19.91 17.96
CA ASN A 30 -8.44 21.17 17.52
C ASN A 30 -8.77 21.55 16.06
N GLY A 31 -10.00 21.29 15.63
CA GLY A 31 -10.44 21.59 14.27
C GLY A 31 -10.17 20.47 13.25
N VAL A 32 -9.35 19.48 13.59
CA VAL A 32 -8.95 18.38 12.70
C VAL A 32 -9.72 17.11 13.04
N MET A 33 -10.25 16.42 12.02
CA MET A 33 -10.90 15.12 12.21
C MET A 33 -9.86 14.02 12.44
N LYS A 34 -10.08 13.14 13.43
CA LYS A 34 -9.15 12.07 13.80
C LYS A 34 -9.87 10.80 14.23
N LEU A 35 -9.17 9.67 14.21
CA LEU A 35 -9.62 8.42 14.81
C LEU A 35 -9.80 8.62 16.33
N ASN A 36 -10.95 8.23 16.87
CA ASN A 36 -11.24 8.35 18.29
C ASN A 36 -10.39 7.36 19.11
N PRO A 37 -9.56 7.83 20.06
CA PRO A 37 -8.77 6.94 20.92
C PRO A 37 -9.60 5.95 21.74
N GLU A 38 -10.85 6.29 22.09
CA GLU A 38 -11.75 5.39 22.82
C GLU A 38 -12.26 4.26 21.93
N TYR A 39 -12.63 4.58 20.68
CA TYR A 39 -12.99 3.58 19.68
C TYR A 39 -11.82 2.63 19.40
N LYS A 40 -10.60 3.18 19.24
CA LYS A 40 -9.38 2.38 19.05
C LYS A 40 -9.22 1.34 20.18
N LYS A 41 -9.25 1.78 21.44
CA LYS A 41 -9.14 0.89 22.60
C LYS A 41 -10.26 -0.15 22.66
N TRP A 42 -11.50 0.26 22.35
CA TRP A 42 -12.64 -0.64 22.31
C TRP A 42 -12.43 -1.74 21.25
N LYS A 43 -12.04 -1.36 20.04
CA LYS A 43 -11.81 -2.27 18.91
C LYS A 43 -10.65 -3.25 19.18
N GLU A 44 -9.54 -2.75 19.73
CA GLU A 44 -8.42 -3.59 20.18
C GLU A 44 -8.85 -4.61 21.24
N ALA A 45 -9.72 -4.21 22.16
CA ALA A 45 -10.24 -5.14 23.17
C ALA A 45 -11.17 -6.21 22.58
N GLN A 46 -11.95 -5.89 21.54
CA GLN A 46 -12.78 -6.87 20.83
C GLN A 46 -11.94 -7.85 20.00
N ASP A 47 -10.86 -7.37 19.38
CA ASP A 47 -10.05 -8.15 18.46
C ASP A 47 -8.89 -8.90 19.16
N GLY A 48 -9.03 -9.18 20.46
CA GLY A 48 -8.06 -9.96 21.22
C GLY A 48 -6.71 -9.26 21.43
N GLY A 49 -6.71 -7.92 21.46
CA GLY A 49 -5.52 -7.08 21.62
C GLY A 49 -4.81 -6.76 20.32
N LYS A 50 -5.33 -7.17 19.16
CA LYS A 50 -4.79 -6.74 17.86
C LYS A 50 -4.99 -5.23 17.69
N PRO A 51 -3.98 -4.49 17.19
CA PRO A 51 -4.13 -3.07 16.89
C PRO A 51 -5.35 -2.81 16.01
N ALA A 52 -6.16 -1.81 16.35
CA ALA A 52 -7.34 -1.45 15.57
C ALA A 52 -7.01 -0.71 14.26
N THR A 53 -5.74 -0.33 14.08
CA THR A 53 -5.21 0.32 12.89
C THR A 53 -3.74 0.00 12.73
N THR A 54 -3.30 -0.05 11.47
CA THR A 54 -1.92 -0.27 11.04
C THR A 54 -1.12 1.03 10.90
N VAL A 55 -1.77 2.20 11.00
CA VAL A 55 -1.10 3.50 10.94
C VAL A 55 -0.15 3.67 12.12
N SER A 56 1.10 4.06 11.85
CA SER A 56 2.16 4.22 12.85
C SER A 56 1.83 5.26 13.94
N ASN A 57 1.20 6.39 13.56
CA ASN A 57 0.86 7.50 14.46
C ASN A 57 -0.62 7.92 14.38
N PRO A 58 -1.56 7.06 14.84
CA PRO A 58 -2.99 7.25 14.57
C PRO A 58 -3.61 8.42 15.32
N SER A 59 -2.91 8.99 16.33
CA SER A 59 -3.35 10.21 17.03
C SER A 59 -3.02 11.50 16.27
N GLN A 60 -2.15 11.44 15.27
CA GLN A 60 -1.79 12.57 14.40
C GLN A 60 -2.38 12.41 13.00
N ALA A 61 -2.59 11.18 12.56
CA ALA A 61 -3.08 10.85 11.24
C ALA A 61 -4.47 11.44 10.96
N LEU A 62 -4.70 11.79 9.69
CA LEU A 62 -6.02 12.07 9.16
C LEU A 62 -6.89 10.79 9.17
N PRO A 63 -8.23 10.93 9.08
CA PRO A 63 -9.13 9.80 9.05
C PRO A 63 -8.88 8.90 7.83
N VAL A 64 -8.90 7.59 8.04
CA VAL A 64 -9.02 6.61 6.96
C VAL A 64 -10.50 6.30 6.78
N VAL A 65 -11.05 6.56 5.59
CA VAL A 65 -12.43 6.25 5.23
C VAL A 65 -12.40 5.11 4.23
N THR A 66 -12.88 3.93 4.65
CA THR A 66 -12.75 2.69 3.87
C THR A 66 -14.03 2.27 3.16
N ASN A 67 -15.17 2.78 3.60
CA ASN A 67 -16.50 2.49 3.07
C ASN A 67 -17.48 3.64 3.41
N MET A 68 -18.74 3.51 2.98
CA MET A 68 -19.77 4.53 3.22
C MET A 68 -20.16 4.65 4.71
N GLU A 69 -20.13 3.56 5.48
CA GLU A 69 -20.41 3.61 6.92
C GLU A 69 -19.37 4.48 7.66
N ASP A 70 -18.10 4.39 7.26
CA ASP A 70 -17.03 5.25 7.77
C ASP A 70 -17.26 6.71 7.40
N HIS A 71 -17.71 6.97 6.16
CA HIS A 71 -18.01 8.32 5.68
C HIS A 71 -19.18 8.95 6.45
N GLU A 72 -20.25 8.19 6.69
CA GLU A 72 -21.37 8.60 7.54
C GLU A 72 -20.92 8.89 8.97
N ALA A 73 -20.14 7.98 9.57
CA ALA A 73 -19.60 8.16 10.93
C ALA A 73 -18.68 9.40 11.03
N LEU A 74 -17.92 9.70 9.98
CA LEU A 74 -17.08 10.89 9.89
C LEU A 74 -17.93 12.17 9.83
N ASN A 75 -18.99 12.17 9.03
CA ASN A 75 -19.94 13.28 8.90
C ASN A 75 -20.71 13.54 10.19
N ASP A 76 -21.21 12.50 10.84
CA ASP A 76 -21.87 12.59 12.15
C ASP A 76 -20.97 13.23 13.21
N ALA A 77 -19.68 12.87 13.19
CA ALA A 77 -18.70 13.45 14.10
C ALA A 77 -18.39 14.92 13.75
N SER A 78 -18.31 15.27 12.46
CA SER A 78 -18.12 16.65 12.00
C SER A 78 -19.30 17.54 12.41
N LEU A 79 -20.52 17.13 12.10
CA LEU A 79 -21.76 17.86 12.39
C LEU A 79 -21.98 18.02 13.90
N ALA A 80 -21.75 16.96 14.69
CA ALA A 80 -21.85 17.03 16.15
C ALA A 80 -20.85 18.02 16.78
N ALA A 81 -19.72 18.27 16.11
CA ALA A 81 -18.72 19.25 16.52
C ALA A 81 -18.95 20.65 15.91
N GLY A 82 -20.11 20.90 15.29
CA GLY A 82 -20.45 22.18 14.64
C GLY A 82 -19.73 22.43 13.31
N GLY A 83 -19.17 21.38 12.70
CA GLY A 83 -18.62 21.43 11.34
C GLY A 83 -19.68 21.35 10.25
N THR A 84 -19.23 21.31 9.00
CA THR A 84 -20.08 21.01 7.84
C THR A 84 -19.93 19.56 7.42
N GLU A 85 -20.84 19.12 6.55
CA GLU A 85 -20.68 17.88 5.81
C GLU A 85 -19.36 17.88 5.03
N ILE A 86 -18.67 16.75 5.05
CA ILE A 86 -17.43 16.47 4.34
C ILE A 86 -17.81 15.69 3.09
N PRO A 87 -17.72 16.30 1.89
CA PRO A 87 -18.05 15.60 0.67
C PRO A 87 -17.03 14.51 0.38
N LEU A 88 -17.44 13.50 -0.39
CA LEU A 88 -16.53 12.55 -1.00
C LEU A 88 -15.61 13.26 -2.00
N SER A 89 -14.41 12.71 -2.22
CA SER A 89 -13.53 13.17 -3.29
C SER A 89 -14.11 12.85 -4.66
N GLU A 90 -13.53 13.45 -5.71
CA GLU A 90 -13.87 13.11 -7.09
C GLU A 90 -13.61 11.61 -7.36
N SER A 91 -12.46 11.09 -6.95
CA SER A 91 -12.12 9.67 -7.12
C SER A 91 -13.11 8.71 -6.44
N SER A 92 -13.59 9.03 -5.24
CA SER A 92 -14.58 8.20 -4.55
C SER A 92 -15.96 8.28 -5.21
N ASN A 93 -16.37 9.44 -5.70
CA ASN A 93 -17.61 9.56 -6.47
C ASN A 93 -17.54 8.73 -7.76
N GLU A 94 -16.44 8.82 -8.51
CA GLU A 94 -16.22 8.00 -9.72
C GLU A 94 -16.26 6.51 -9.39
N THR A 95 -15.60 6.12 -8.31
CA THR A 95 -15.56 4.72 -7.89
C THR A 95 -16.94 4.18 -7.54
N ILE A 96 -17.75 4.96 -6.80
CA ILE A 96 -19.13 4.55 -6.48
C ILE A 96 -19.94 4.35 -7.76
N LEU A 97 -19.77 5.23 -8.75
CA LEU A 97 -20.43 5.07 -10.05
C LEU A 97 -19.97 3.79 -10.76
N MET A 98 -18.66 3.52 -10.81
CA MET A 98 -18.10 2.30 -11.41
C MET A 98 -18.63 1.04 -10.72
N MET A 99 -18.67 1.02 -9.38
CA MET A 99 -19.17 -0.15 -8.63
C MET A 99 -20.66 -0.44 -8.85
N GLN A 100 -21.43 0.57 -9.25
CA GLN A 100 -22.84 0.42 -9.60
C GLN A 100 -23.05 -0.09 -11.04
N GLU A 101 -22.00 -0.13 -11.85
CA GLU A 101 -22.08 -0.66 -13.21
C GLU A 101 -22.26 -2.19 -13.17
N PRO A 102 -23.33 -2.74 -13.78
CA PRO A 102 -23.61 -4.18 -13.73
C PRO A 102 -22.48 -5.04 -14.31
N GLU A 103 -21.73 -4.51 -15.29
CA GLU A 103 -20.65 -5.21 -15.97
C GLU A 103 -19.52 -5.57 -15.00
N ILE A 104 -19.10 -4.61 -14.17
CA ILE A 104 -18.05 -4.80 -13.16
C ILE A 104 -18.44 -5.87 -12.14
N SER A 105 -19.70 -5.83 -11.65
CA SER A 105 -20.17 -6.83 -10.69
C SER A 105 -20.22 -8.24 -11.28
N VAL A 106 -20.68 -8.36 -12.53
CA VAL A 106 -20.75 -9.64 -13.25
C VAL A 106 -19.35 -10.20 -13.50
N GLU A 107 -18.39 -9.37 -13.91
CA GLU A 107 -16.99 -9.78 -14.10
C GLU A 107 -16.32 -10.20 -12.79
N ALA A 108 -16.64 -9.53 -11.68
CA ALA A 108 -16.21 -9.93 -10.34
C ALA A 108 -16.92 -11.18 -9.80
N GLY A 109 -17.94 -11.70 -10.49
CA GLY A 109 -18.71 -12.88 -10.08
C GLY A 109 -19.69 -12.61 -8.94
N MET A 110 -20.19 -11.38 -8.81
CA MET A 110 -21.08 -10.93 -7.74
C MET A 110 -22.33 -10.21 -8.28
N GLN A 111 -23.36 -10.09 -7.43
CA GLN A 111 -24.44 -9.13 -7.67
C GLN A 111 -23.99 -7.74 -7.20
N PRO A 112 -24.46 -6.63 -7.80
CA PRO A 112 -24.02 -5.28 -7.44
C PRO A 112 -24.12 -4.97 -5.94
N ASP A 113 -25.26 -5.25 -5.31
CA ASP A 113 -25.45 -4.99 -3.87
C ASP A 113 -24.47 -5.78 -3.01
N THR A 114 -24.22 -7.05 -3.36
CA THR A 114 -23.25 -7.91 -2.65
C THR A 114 -21.81 -7.46 -2.88
N MET A 115 -21.49 -6.93 -4.07
CA MET A 115 -20.16 -6.43 -4.38
C MET A 115 -19.79 -5.25 -3.50
N VAL A 116 -20.71 -4.30 -3.30
CA VAL A 116 -20.48 -3.12 -2.44
C VAL A 116 -20.16 -3.56 -1.00
N ASP A 117 -20.95 -4.47 -0.44
CA ASP A 117 -20.78 -4.92 0.94
C ASP A 117 -19.49 -5.72 1.14
N GLU A 118 -19.23 -6.70 0.28
CA GLU A 118 -18.05 -7.57 0.41
C GLU A 118 -16.76 -6.82 0.07
N LEU A 119 -16.78 -5.92 -0.93
CA LEU A 119 -15.64 -5.05 -1.22
C LEU A 119 -15.41 -4.06 -0.08
N GLY A 120 -16.47 -3.44 0.46
CA GLY A 120 -16.37 -2.60 1.65
C GLY A 120 -15.78 -3.33 2.86
N SER A 121 -16.09 -4.62 3.02
CA SER A 121 -15.54 -5.47 4.09
C SER A 121 -14.04 -5.72 3.93
N ILE A 122 -13.58 -6.05 2.72
CA ILE A 122 -12.15 -6.30 2.45
C ILE A 122 -11.32 -5.01 2.53
N LEU A 123 -11.85 -3.88 2.03
CA LEU A 123 -11.20 -2.57 2.15
C LEU A 123 -11.10 -2.15 3.61
N ASN A 124 -12.15 -2.34 4.41
CA ASN A 124 -12.10 -2.05 5.85
C ASN A 124 -11.15 -2.98 6.60
N LYS A 125 -11.03 -4.26 6.22
CA LYS A 125 -10.07 -5.20 6.83
C LYS A 125 -8.63 -4.70 6.70
N TYR A 126 -8.25 -4.20 5.53
CA TYR A 126 -6.90 -3.71 5.27
C TYR A 126 -6.75 -2.20 5.48
N GLU A 127 -7.82 -1.50 5.82
CA GLU A 127 -7.87 -0.04 5.89
C GLU A 127 -7.46 0.64 4.57
N VAL A 128 -7.93 0.11 3.43
CA VAL A 128 -7.76 0.74 2.12
C VAL A 128 -8.69 1.95 2.02
N PRO A 129 -8.18 3.18 1.82
CA PRO A 129 -9.03 4.33 1.59
C PRO A 129 -9.88 4.16 0.32
N MET A 130 -11.15 4.55 0.38
CA MET A 130 -12.05 4.48 -0.78
C MET A 130 -11.52 5.24 -2.00
N GLY A 131 -10.73 6.28 -1.77
CA GLY A 131 -10.12 7.09 -2.82
C GLY A 131 -9.15 6.34 -3.73
N LEU A 132 -8.63 5.19 -3.28
CA LEU A 132 -7.68 4.36 -4.01
C LEU A 132 -8.33 3.29 -4.91
N MET A 133 -9.65 3.11 -4.78
CA MET A 133 -10.31 1.98 -5.44
C MET A 133 -10.41 2.18 -6.96
N ASN A 134 -10.56 3.41 -7.47
CA ASN A 134 -10.46 3.67 -8.91
C ASN A 134 -9.08 3.27 -9.49
N LYS A 135 -8.00 3.41 -8.71
CA LYS A 135 -6.66 2.97 -9.12
C LYS A 135 -6.57 1.45 -9.22
N LEU A 136 -7.17 0.73 -8.28
CA LEU A 136 -7.26 -0.73 -8.32
C LEU A 136 -8.03 -1.23 -9.56
N MET A 137 -9.05 -0.49 -10.01
CA MET A 137 -9.82 -0.86 -11.21
C MET A 137 -8.98 -0.85 -12.50
N MET A 138 -7.87 -0.10 -12.54
CA MET A 138 -6.93 -0.10 -13.69
C MET A 138 -6.35 -1.50 -13.96
N LEU A 139 -6.30 -2.38 -12.96
CA LEU A 139 -5.83 -3.75 -13.12
C LEU A 139 -6.68 -4.58 -14.07
N SER A 140 -7.96 -4.20 -14.27
CA SER A 140 -8.86 -4.87 -15.20
C SER A 140 -8.53 -4.61 -16.67
N GLU A 141 -7.75 -3.56 -16.97
CA GLU A 141 -7.34 -3.20 -18.34
C GLU A 141 -6.22 -4.11 -18.88
N PHE A 142 -5.58 -4.89 -18.02
CA PHE A 142 -4.49 -5.79 -18.40
C PHE A 142 -5.02 -7.17 -18.82
N ASP A 143 -4.47 -7.69 -19.92
CA ASP A 143 -4.73 -9.07 -20.34
C ASP A 143 -4.25 -10.09 -19.29
N GLU A 144 -3.25 -9.70 -18.49
CA GLU A 144 -2.60 -10.57 -17.52
C GLU A 144 -1.91 -9.79 -16.38
N LEU A 145 -2.13 -10.27 -15.14
CA LEU A 145 -1.34 -9.88 -13.97
C LEU A 145 -0.34 -11.00 -13.68
N GLU A 146 0.93 -10.80 -13.99
CA GLU A 146 1.98 -11.82 -13.89
C GLU A 146 2.85 -11.62 -12.65
N PHE A 147 2.79 -12.58 -11.74
CA PHE A 147 3.63 -12.67 -10.56
C PHE A 147 4.80 -13.61 -10.82
N MET A 148 6.01 -13.07 -10.79
CA MET A 148 7.27 -13.77 -10.93
C MET A 148 7.89 -13.94 -9.53
N ILE A 149 7.98 -15.17 -9.06
CA ILE A 149 8.46 -15.46 -7.70
C ILE A 149 9.88 -16.01 -7.78
N ASP A 150 10.82 -15.34 -7.12
CA ASP A 150 12.13 -15.92 -6.84
C ASP A 150 11.98 -17.13 -5.92
N ASP A 151 12.40 -18.28 -6.42
CA ASP A 151 12.50 -19.53 -5.67
C ASP A 151 13.95 -20.00 -5.59
N SER A 152 14.92 -19.09 -5.59
CA SER A 152 16.35 -19.34 -5.41
C SER A 152 16.70 -19.81 -3.99
N GLY A 153 17.91 -20.36 -3.81
CA GLY A 153 18.34 -20.82 -2.48
C GLY A 153 18.38 -19.73 -1.39
N SER A 154 18.59 -18.46 -1.76
CA SER A 154 18.67 -17.32 -0.82
C SER A 154 17.33 -17.01 -0.15
N MET A 155 16.20 -17.36 -0.78
CA MET A 155 14.86 -17.17 -0.22
C MET A 155 14.60 -18.00 1.07
N ARG A 156 15.54 -18.87 1.47
CA ARG A 156 15.53 -19.57 2.77
C ARG A 156 16.05 -18.72 3.93
N CYS A 157 16.72 -17.62 3.65
CA CYS A 157 17.20 -16.69 4.66
C CYS A 157 16.01 -16.12 5.45
N SER A 158 16.30 -15.73 6.68
CA SER A 158 15.34 -14.98 7.48
C SER A 158 15.12 -13.58 6.89
N THR A 159 13.92 -13.08 7.07
CA THR A 159 13.55 -11.66 6.91
C THR A 159 13.38 -11.06 8.31
N ASP A 160 13.14 -9.76 8.43
CA ASP A 160 12.72 -9.09 9.66
C ASP A 160 11.19 -9.07 9.83
N SER A 161 10.47 -9.33 8.74
CA SER A 161 9.03 -9.57 8.71
C SER A 161 8.58 -10.73 9.61
N LYS A 162 7.45 -10.54 10.29
CA LYS A 162 6.88 -11.51 11.26
C LYS A 162 5.52 -12.03 10.83
N ASP A 163 5.26 -13.30 11.12
CA ASP A 163 3.95 -13.91 10.89
C ASP A 163 2.89 -13.43 11.91
N SER A 164 1.66 -13.89 11.73
CA SER A 164 0.53 -13.61 12.65
C SER A 164 0.73 -14.09 14.10
N ARG A 165 1.74 -14.92 14.36
CA ARG A 165 2.13 -15.42 15.68
C ARG A 165 3.37 -14.70 16.24
N GLY A 166 3.86 -13.68 15.53
CA GLY A 166 5.04 -12.92 15.87
C GLY A 166 6.36 -13.65 15.63
N GLN A 167 6.36 -14.75 14.88
CA GLN A 167 7.57 -15.50 14.51
C GLN A 167 8.24 -14.87 13.30
N ILE A 168 9.57 -14.83 13.31
CA ILE A 168 10.37 -14.40 12.16
C ILE A 168 10.12 -15.34 10.98
N GLN A 169 9.83 -14.77 9.82
CA GLN A 169 9.62 -15.52 8.59
C GLN A 169 10.94 -15.75 7.85
N THR A 170 10.94 -16.73 6.93
CA THR A 170 11.91 -16.71 5.82
C THR A 170 11.39 -15.81 4.70
N ARG A 171 12.28 -15.32 3.84
CA ARG A 171 11.93 -14.51 2.66
C ARG A 171 10.90 -15.22 1.76
N TRP A 172 10.99 -16.54 1.64
CA TRP A 172 10.00 -17.38 0.96
C TRP A 172 8.61 -17.36 1.60
N GLN A 173 8.55 -17.40 2.94
CA GLN A 173 7.28 -17.34 3.68
C GLN A 173 6.67 -15.94 3.60
N GLU A 174 7.51 -14.91 3.63
CA GLU A 174 7.09 -13.53 3.44
C GLU A 174 6.49 -13.32 2.05
N ALA A 175 7.18 -13.76 0.99
CA ALA A 175 6.67 -13.71 -0.39
C ALA A 175 5.33 -14.45 -0.53
N GLN A 176 5.19 -15.62 0.10
CA GLN A 176 3.91 -16.35 0.12
C GLN A 176 2.80 -15.55 0.80
N THR A 177 3.09 -14.98 1.97
CA THR A 177 2.12 -14.21 2.75
C THR A 177 1.68 -12.96 1.99
N ARG A 178 2.63 -12.18 1.49
CA ARG A 178 2.36 -10.96 0.69
C ARG A 178 1.58 -11.29 -0.58
N LEU A 179 1.95 -12.34 -1.32
CA LEU A 179 1.20 -12.78 -2.49
C LEU A 179 -0.25 -13.11 -2.13
N LYS A 180 -0.50 -13.80 -1.01
CA LYS A 180 -1.87 -14.12 -0.56
C LYS A 180 -2.65 -12.87 -0.15
N GLU A 181 -2.02 -11.91 0.52
CA GLU A 181 -2.65 -10.62 0.85
C GLU A 181 -3.06 -9.86 -0.42
N MET A 182 -2.19 -9.81 -1.43
CA MET A 182 -2.51 -9.20 -2.74
C MET A 182 -3.62 -9.96 -3.44
N MET A 183 -3.60 -11.31 -3.42
CA MET A 183 -4.67 -12.13 -3.97
C MET A 183 -6.00 -11.83 -3.29
N GLU A 184 -6.02 -11.57 -1.99
CA GLU A 184 -7.26 -11.27 -1.26
C GLU A 184 -7.96 -10.02 -1.82
N ILE A 185 -7.21 -8.97 -2.14
CA ILE A 185 -7.75 -7.76 -2.80
C ILE A 185 -8.17 -8.07 -4.24
N LEU A 186 -7.29 -8.69 -5.04
CA LEU A 186 -7.59 -9.05 -6.42
C LEU A 186 -8.79 -9.99 -6.54
N GLY A 187 -9.05 -10.78 -5.51
CA GLY A 187 -10.22 -11.64 -5.37
C GLY A 187 -11.54 -10.89 -5.45
N TYR A 188 -11.59 -9.58 -5.20
CA TYR A 188 -12.82 -8.77 -5.31
C TYR A 188 -12.81 -7.80 -6.49
N LEU A 189 -11.75 -7.79 -7.30
CA LEU A 189 -11.61 -6.94 -8.47
C LEU A 189 -11.86 -7.72 -9.77
N PRO A 190 -12.35 -7.06 -10.83
CA PRO A 190 -12.33 -7.62 -12.18
C PRO A 190 -10.88 -7.82 -12.66
N PHE A 191 -10.61 -8.96 -13.28
CA PHE A 191 -9.35 -9.25 -13.96
C PHE A 191 -9.56 -10.33 -15.01
N GLN A 192 -8.70 -10.36 -16.03
CA GLN A 192 -8.75 -11.37 -17.10
C GLN A 192 -8.03 -12.66 -16.70
N GLU A 193 -6.78 -12.56 -16.30
CA GLU A 193 -5.94 -13.68 -15.87
C GLU A 193 -4.90 -13.23 -14.85
N ILE A 194 -4.73 -14.01 -13.79
CA ILE A 194 -3.56 -13.89 -12.90
C ILE A 194 -2.67 -15.09 -13.17
N SER A 195 -1.40 -14.85 -13.46
CA SER A 195 -0.42 -15.92 -13.60
C SER A 195 0.66 -15.82 -12.52
N ILE A 196 1.03 -16.97 -11.96
CA ILE A 196 2.11 -17.07 -10.98
C ILE A 196 3.14 -18.02 -11.53
N CYS A 197 4.37 -17.56 -11.68
CA CYS A 197 5.49 -18.34 -12.19
C CYS A 197 6.70 -18.23 -11.27
N PHE A 198 7.61 -19.19 -11.40
CA PHE A 198 8.76 -19.32 -10.53
C PHE A 198 10.04 -19.34 -11.37
N LEU A 199 11.13 -18.78 -10.84
CA LEU A 199 12.35 -18.62 -11.62
C LEU A 199 13.02 -19.95 -11.99
N ASN A 200 13.12 -20.90 -11.06
CA ASN A 200 13.92 -22.12 -11.19
C ASN A 200 13.12 -23.35 -11.63
N ARG A 201 11.81 -23.23 -11.87
CA ARG A 201 10.95 -24.35 -12.25
C ARG A 201 9.95 -23.99 -13.36
N PRO A 202 9.48 -24.97 -14.15
CA PRO A 202 8.53 -24.73 -15.23
C PRO A 202 7.08 -24.54 -14.76
N LEU A 203 6.83 -24.63 -13.44
CA LEU A 203 5.49 -24.48 -12.88
C LEU A 203 4.93 -23.07 -13.14
N ARG A 204 3.75 -23.01 -13.73
CA ARG A 204 2.95 -21.80 -13.89
C ARG A 204 1.53 -22.08 -13.41
N ILE A 205 1.05 -21.29 -12.47
CA ILE A 205 -0.34 -21.27 -12.03
C ILE A 205 -1.07 -20.26 -12.90
N SER A 206 -2.23 -20.63 -13.45
CA SER A 206 -3.13 -19.72 -14.17
C SER A 206 -4.45 -19.68 -13.43
N LEU A 207 -4.75 -18.51 -12.87
CA LEU A 207 -5.95 -18.25 -12.09
C LEU A 207 -6.90 -17.39 -12.90
N LYS A 208 -8.10 -17.92 -13.14
CA LYS A 208 -9.21 -17.22 -13.79
C LYS A 208 -10.44 -17.26 -12.91
N ARG A 209 -11.24 -16.20 -12.98
CA ARG A 209 -12.50 -16.11 -12.24
C ARG A 209 -13.45 -17.24 -12.65
N ASN A 210 -13.64 -17.43 -13.95
CA ASN A 210 -14.56 -18.43 -14.55
C ASN A 210 -15.97 -18.37 -13.93
N GLY A 211 -16.47 -17.16 -13.66
CA GLY A 211 -17.80 -16.92 -13.07
C GLY A 211 -17.94 -17.34 -11.60
N ARG A 212 -16.85 -17.68 -10.90
CA ARG A 212 -16.86 -17.98 -9.46
C ARG A 212 -16.98 -16.72 -8.64
N ASP A 213 -17.67 -16.81 -7.50
CA ASP A 213 -17.65 -15.75 -6.49
C ASP A 213 -16.24 -15.59 -5.87
N PRO A 214 -15.92 -14.43 -5.28
CA PRO A 214 -14.63 -14.15 -4.66
C PRO A 214 -14.17 -15.21 -3.66
N ARG A 215 -15.05 -15.71 -2.79
CA ARG A 215 -14.66 -16.62 -1.71
C ARG A 215 -14.26 -17.98 -2.27
N SER A 216 -15.06 -18.50 -3.21
CA SER A 216 -14.75 -19.75 -3.92
C SER A 216 -13.48 -19.63 -4.76
N PHE A 217 -13.28 -18.50 -5.42
CA PHE A 217 -12.04 -18.20 -6.15
C PHE A 217 -10.82 -18.19 -5.22
N LEU A 218 -10.88 -17.44 -4.12
CA LEU A 218 -9.77 -17.28 -3.17
C LEU A 218 -9.39 -18.58 -2.49
N SER A 219 -10.37 -19.42 -2.12
CA SER A 219 -10.11 -20.73 -1.53
C SER A 219 -9.25 -21.61 -2.44
N ASP A 220 -9.60 -21.68 -3.74
CA ASP A 220 -8.83 -22.42 -4.74
C ASP A 220 -7.47 -21.77 -5.04
N ALA A 221 -7.43 -20.45 -5.20
CA ALA A 221 -6.18 -19.71 -5.41
C ALA A 221 -5.19 -19.96 -4.26
N TYR A 222 -5.64 -19.87 -3.01
CA TYR A 222 -4.82 -20.15 -1.83
C TYR A 222 -4.34 -21.59 -1.78
N GLN A 223 -5.20 -22.56 -2.12
CA GLN A 223 -4.78 -23.96 -2.17
C GLN A 223 -3.67 -24.18 -3.21
N GLN A 224 -3.80 -23.61 -4.41
CA GLN A 224 -2.80 -23.74 -5.47
C GLN A 224 -1.49 -23.04 -5.11
N ILE A 225 -1.56 -21.85 -4.51
CA ILE A 225 -0.40 -21.12 -4.00
C ILE A 225 0.29 -21.95 -2.90
N ASP A 226 -0.45 -22.40 -1.88
CA ASP A 226 0.12 -23.17 -0.79
C ASP A 226 0.77 -24.47 -1.28
N GLN A 227 0.15 -25.16 -2.24
CA GLN A 227 0.74 -26.34 -2.88
C GLN A 227 2.04 -26.03 -3.63
N ALA A 228 2.11 -24.91 -4.35
CA ALA A 228 3.33 -24.50 -5.04
C ALA A 228 4.45 -24.13 -4.04
N PHE A 229 4.11 -23.47 -2.93
CA PHE A 229 5.07 -23.04 -1.91
C PHE A 229 5.55 -24.16 -0.98
N GLN A 230 4.86 -25.31 -0.92
CA GLN A 230 5.32 -26.53 -0.22
C GLN A 230 6.66 -27.05 -0.75
N ASN A 231 6.90 -26.91 -2.05
CA ASN A 231 8.21 -27.17 -2.65
C ASN A 231 9.08 -25.94 -2.39
N GLY A 232 9.81 -25.97 -1.27
CA GLY A 232 10.66 -24.87 -0.82
C GLY A 232 11.72 -24.47 -1.85
N PRO A 233 12.28 -23.27 -1.71
CA PRO A 233 13.06 -22.64 -2.77
C PRO A 233 14.44 -23.30 -2.89
N SER A 234 14.96 -23.37 -4.12
CA SER A 234 16.23 -23.95 -4.49
C SER A 234 16.69 -23.45 -5.87
N GLY A 235 18.00 -23.37 -6.07
CA GLY A 235 18.57 -22.97 -7.35
C GLY A 235 19.21 -21.59 -7.29
N THR A 236 19.15 -20.88 -8.40
CA THR A 236 19.83 -19.59 -8.64
C THR A 236 18.80 -18.49 -8.91
N THR A 237 19.20 -17.28 -9.31
CA THR A 237 18.24 -16.18 -9.56
C THR A 237 18.25 -15.78 -11.05
N PRO A 238 17.74 -16.62 -11.98
CA PRO A 238 17.74 -16.35 -13.43
C PRO A 238 16.65 -15.34 -13.84
N PHE A 239 16.50 -14.24 -13.08
CA PHE A 239 15.42 -13.29 -13.29
C PHE A 239 15.51 -12.58 -14.64
N PHE A 240 16.72 -12.22 -15.09
CA PHE A 240 16.87 -11.53 -16.37
C PHE A 240 16.38 -12.38 -17.55
N GLU A 241 16.74 -13.67 -17.56
CA GLU A 241 16.30 -14.63 -18.58
C GLU A 241 14.78 -14.82 -18.54
N ARG A 242 14.20 -14.98 -17.33
CA ARG A 242 12.75 -15.13 -17.17
C ARG A 242 11.98 -13.89 -17.57
N LEU A 243 12.53 -12.71 -17.32
CA LEU A 243 11.92 -11.44 -17.74
C LEU A 243 11.91 -11.32 -19.26
N GLN A 244 13.01 -11.69 -19.92
CA GLN A 244 13.07 -11.76 -21.39
C GLN A 244 12.04 -12.75 -21.97
N GLU A 245 11.93 -13.95 -21.37
CA GLU A 245 10.92 -14.94 -21.75
C GLU A 245 9.49 -14.40 -21.59
N SER A 246 9.23 -13.69 -20.49
CA SER A 246 7.93 -13.06 -20.23
C SER A 246 7.57 -12.07 -21.34
N PHE A 247 8.44 -11.10 -21.64
CA PHE A 247 8.21 -10.11 -22.71
C PHE A 247 8.05 -10.77 -24.08
N ALA A 248 8.83 -11.80 -24.38
CA ALA A 248 8.71 -12.53 -25.65
C ALA A 248 7.36 -13.25 -25.78
N ARG A 249 6.90 -13.92 -24.71
CA ARG A 249 5.61 -14.65 -24.67
C ARG A 249 4.41 -13.71 -24.76
N SER A 250 4.53 -12.53 -24.16
CA SER A 250 3.45 -11.53 -24.06
C SER A 250 3.52 -10.45 -25.14
N ASN A 251 4.29 -10.67 -26.21
CA ASN A 251 4.41 -9.69 -27.29
C ASN A 251 3.03 -9.32 -27.87
N GLY A 252 2.66 -8.03 -27.75
CA GLY A 252 1.37 -7.51 -28.19
C GLY A 252 0.22 -7.64 -27.20
N ARG A 253 0.48 -8.09 -25.96
CA ARG A 253 -0.48 -8.14 -24.85
C ARG A 253 -0.14 -7.07 -23.80
N SER A 254 -1.15 -6.62 -23.07
CA SER A 254 -0.96 -5.77 -21.88
C SER A 254 -0.72 -6.66 -20.65
N VAL A 255 0.42 -6.50 -19.98
CA VAL A 255 0.79 -7.35 -18.83
C VAL A 255 1.39 -6.51 -17.71
N SER A 256 0.72 -6.48 -16.57
CA SER A 256 1.31 -5.95 -15.34
C SER A 256 2.19 -7.01 -14.68
N ARG A 257 3.46 -6.71 -14.43
CA ARG A 257 4.44 -7.67 -13.90
C ARG A 257 4.86 -7.30 -12.48
N TYR A 258 4.92 -8.30 -11.63
CA TYR A 258 5.34 -8.20 -10.23
C TYR A 258 6.47 -9.19 -9.99
N PHE A 259 7.62 -8.73 -9.49
CA PHE A 259 8.73 -9.61 -9.13
C PHE A 259 8.95 -9.64 -7.62
N PHE A 260 8.72 -10.79 -7.01
CA PHE A 260 9.12 -11.07 -5.64
C PHE A 260 10.55 -11.61 -5.64
N GLY A 261 11.52 -10.90 -5.06
CA GLY A 261 12.91 -11.32 -5.07
C GLY A 261 13.73 -10.75 -3.92
N ASP A 262 14.85 -11.39 -3.61
CA ASP A 262 15.67 -11.05 -2.44
C ASP A 262 17.10 -10.63 -2.75
N GLY A 263 17.46 -10.46 -4.02
CA GLY A 263 18.81 -10.01 -4.33
C GLY A 263 19.17 -9.91 -5.80
N THR A 264 20.47 -10.09 -6.06
CA THR A 264 21.06 -9.83 -7.38
C THR A 264 20.83 -11.01 -8.34
N PRO A 265 20.34 -10.76 -9.57
CA PRO A 265 20.16 -11.79 -10.58
C PRO A 265 21.46 -12.45 -11.03
N ASN A 266 21.34 -13.65 -11.62
CA ASN A 266 22.44 -14.38 -12.26
C ASN A 266 23.17 -13.48 -13.26
N GLY A 267 24.50 -13.39 -13.15
CA GLY A 267 25.32 -12.48 -13.96
C GLY A 267 25.62 -11.14 -13.28
N GLY A 268 25.10 -10.91 -12.08
CA GLY A 268 25.47 -9.77 -11.25
C GLY A 268 25.13 -8.43 -11.91
N ILE A 269 26.07 -7.49 -11.86
CA ILE A 269 25.94 -6.13 -12.41
C ILE A 269 25.57 -6.12 -13.90
N GLN A 270 26.00 -7.12 -14.69
CA GLN A 270 25.67 -7.17 -16.12
C GLN A 270 24.19 -7.49 -16.34
N ALA A 271 23.62 -8.37 -15.51
CA ALA A 271 22.22 -8.72 -15.58
C ALA A 271 21.33 -7.60 -15.06
N THR A 272 21.70 -6.92 -13.96
CA THR A 272 20.95 -5.75 -13.47
C THR A 272 20.90 -4.65 -14.53
N LYS A 273 22.04 -4.32 -15.17
CA LYS A 273 22.08 -3.40 -16.32
C LYS A 273 21.22 -3.87 -17.50
N GLY A 274 21.24 -5.18 -17.77
CA GLY A 274 20.42 -5.80 -18.80
C GLY A 274 18.92 -5.63 -18.53
N ILE A 275 18.49 -5.85 -17.29
CA ILE A 275 17.11 -5.66 -16.84
C ILE A 275 16.71 -4.20 -16.93
N THR A 276 17.49 -3.27 -16.38
CA THR A 276 17.20 -1.83 -16.46
C THR A 276 17.10 -1.39 -17.92
N ASN A 277 18.01 -1.83 -18.79
CA ASN A 277 17.97 -1.49 -20.20
C ASN A 277 16.74 -2.11 -20.91
N LEU A 278 16.36 -3.34 -20.56
CA LEU A 278 15.16 -3.97 -21.07
C LEU A 278 13.92 -3.17 -20.67
N LEU A 279 13.79 -2.78 -19.39
CA LEU A 279 12.66 -2.01 -18.89
C LEU A 279 12.60 -0.62 -19.53
N LYS A 280 13.71 0.10 -19.63
CA LYS A 280 13.76 1.43 -20.26
C LYS A 280 13.33 1.44 -21.72
N ASN A 281 13.67 0.39 -22.46
CA ASN A 281 13.46 0.33 -23.91
C ASN A 281 12.32 -0.62 -24.31
N ARG A 282 11.55 -1.14 -23.35
CA ARG A 282 10.42 -2.03 -23.65
C ARG A 282 9.36 -1.29 -24.46
N ARG A 283 8.62 -2.07 -25.24
CA ARG A 283 7.49 -1.56 -25.99
C ARG A 283 6.32 -1.27 -25.06
N ASP A 284 5.62 -0.16 -25.32
CA ASP A 284 4.41 0.27 -24.63
C ASP A 284 4.50 0.16 -23.09
N PRO A 285 5.41 0.92 -22.42
CA PRO A 285 5.67 0.79 -20.99
C PRO A 285 4.44 0.88 -20.08
N ALA A 286 3.47 1.74 -20.42
CA ALA A 286 2.21 1.90 -19.70
C ALA A 286 1.34 0.63 -19.72
N GLN A 287 1.44 -0.17 -20.79
CA GLN A 287 0.74 -1.45 -20.94
C GLN A 287 1.59 -2.62 -20.44
N ASN A 288 2.81 -2.35 -20.00
CA ASN A 288 3.74 -3.34 -19.47
C ASN A 288 4.46 -2.81 -18.21
N PRO A 289 3.72 -2.38 -17.17
CA PRO A 289 4.34 -1.88 -15.95
C PRO A 289 5.09 -3.01 -15.22
N MET A 290 6.05 -2.61 -14.40
CA MET A 290 6.88 -3.50 -13.60
C MET A 290 6.91 -3.02 -12.14
N THR A 291 6.53 -3.88 -11.21
CA THR A 291 6.70 -3.64 -9.79
C THR A 291 7.69 -4.64 -9.22
N PHE A 292 8.75 -4.15 -8.58
CA PHE A 292 9.67 -4.93 -7.78
C PHE A 292 9.15 -5.00 -6.34
N LEU A 293 9.13 -6.20 -5.78
CA LEU A 293 8.70 -6.50 -4.42
C LEU A 293 9.88 -7.18 -3.72
N SER A 294 10.74 -6.37 -3.10
CA SER A 294 11.91 -6.84 -2.39
C SER A 294 11.47 -7.64 -1.16
N CYS A 295 12.08 -8.81 -0.96
CA CYS A 295 11.82 -9.71 0.18
C CYS A 295 13.11 -9.90 0.96
N THR A 296 13.80 -8.81 1.32
CA THR A 296 15.09 -8.88 2.00
C THR A 296 15.31 -7.64 2.85
N ASN A 297 15.94 -7.85 4.00
CA ASN A 297 16.41 -6.79 4.89
C ASN A 297 17.88 -6.40 4.60
N GLU A 298 18.36 -6.71 3.39
CA GLU A 298 19.72 -6.41 2.93
C GLU A 298 19.66 -5.45 1.74
N ASP A 299 19.52 -4.16 2.03
CA ASP A 299 19.31 -3.07 1.07
C ASP A 299 20.29 -3.13 -0.12
N ASP A 300 21.58 -3.37 0.16
CA ASP A 300 22.63 -3.47 -0.86
C ASP A 300 22.35 -4.52 -1.95
N GLN A 301 21.57 -5.57 -1.65
CA GLN A 301 21.25 -6.64 -2.59
C GLN A 301 20.13 -6.26 -3.58
N VAL A 302 19.28 -5.31 -3.20
CA VAL A 302 18.09 -4.86 -3.94
C VAL A 302 18.18 -3.41 -4.41
N GLU A 303 19.22 -2.67 -4.03
CA GLU A 303 19.47 -1.28 -4.47
C GLU A 303 19.42 -1.10 -6.00
N TRP A 304 19.76 -2.14 -6.77
CA TRP A 304 19.65 -2.11 -8.22
C TRP A 304 18.20 -2.01 -8.73
N MET A 305 17.20 -2.45 -7.96
CA MET A 305 15.77 -2.35 -8.24
C MET A 305 15.32 -0.88 -8.11
N LYS A 306 15.67 -0.22 -6.99
CA LYS A 306 15.49 1.23 -6.79
C LYS A 306 16.14 2.03 -7.92
N GLY A 307 17.40 1.72 -8.23
CA GLY A 307 18.10 2.34 -9.36
C GLY A 307 17.49 2.04 -10.75
N ALA A 308 16.70 0.96 -10.89
CA ALA A 308 15.97 0.68 -12.12
C ALA A 308 14.65 1.47 -12.19
N GLU A 309 13.92 1.55 -11.09
CA GLU A 309 12.72 2.39 -10.91
C GLU A 309 13.01 3.85 -11.26
N GLU A 310 14.08 4.44 -10.71
CA GLU A 310 14.45 5.85 -10.95
C GLU A 310 14.57 6.24 -12.43
N VAL A 311 14.90 5.28 -13.31
CA VAL A 311 15.24 5.54 -14.71
C VAL A 311 14.31 4.87 -15.72
N ALA A 312 13.49 3.91 -15.30
CA ALA A 312 12.59 3.16 -16.17
C ALA A 312 11.15 3.65 -15.96
N PRO A 313 10.47 4.13 -17.01
CA PRO A 313 9.09 4.59 -16.86
C PRO A 313 8.17 3.41 -16.50
N TYR A 314 7.11 3.69 -15.75
CA TYR A 314 6.14 2.69 -15.28
C TYR A 314 6.82 1.52 -14.55
N CYS A 315 7.77 1.85 -13.68
CA CYS A 315 8.49 0.92 -12.85
C CYS A 315 8.38 1.43 -11.42
N SER A 316 8.14 0.55 -10.46
CA SER A 316 8.09 0.90 -9.04
C SER A 316 8.81 -0.19 -8.24
N GLU A 317 9.39 0.17 -7.12
CA GLU A 317 9.94 -0.72 -6.10
C GLU A 317 9.12 -0.56 -4.82
N CYS A 318 8.89 -1.65 -4.11
CA CYS A 318 8.11 -1.64 -2.88
C CYS A 318 8.59 -2.74 -1.94
N ASP A 319 9.11 -2.32 -0.79
CA ASP A 319 9.65 -3.20 0.22
C ASP A 319 8.53 -3.82 1.08
N ASP A 320 8.85 -4.33 2.25
CA ASP A 320 7.87 -4.76 3.22
C ASP A 320 7.11 -3.58 3.86
N PHE A 321 5.96 -3.86 4.46
CA PHE A 321 5.08 -2.80 4.97
C PHE A 321 5.74 -1.95 6.07
N ALA A 322 6.59 -2.53 6.91
CA ALA A 322 7.17 -1.81 8.04
C ALA A 322 8.18 -0.77 7.56
N ASP A 323 9.03 -1.14 6.60
CA ASP A 323 10.05 -0.25 6.03
C ASP A 323 9.40 0.84 5.17
N GLU A 324 8.47 0.47 4.29
CA GLU A 324 7.66 1.42 3.53
C GLU A 324 6.93 2.42 4.43
N ALA A 325 6.32 1.94 5.52
CA ALA A 325 5.64 2.82 6.46
C ALA A 325 6.60 3.76 7.20
N ALA A 326 7.84 3.34 7.43
CA ALA A 326 8.87 4.18 8.04
C ALA A 326 9.39 5.24 7.06
N GLU A 327 9.63 4.88 5.80
CA GLU A 327 10.03 5.79 4.73
C GLU A 327 8.93 6.83 4.46
N VAL A 328 7.70 6.39 4.23
CA VAL A 328 6.55 7.28 4.03
C VAL A 328 6.32 8.18 5.26
N LEU A 329 6.53 7.69 6.48
CA LEU A 329 6.43 8.52 7.68
C LEU A 329 7.52 9.62 7.72
N LEU A 330 8.74 9.30 7.29
CA LEU A 330 9.84 10.24 7.20
C LEU A 330 9.59 11.30 6.12
N ASP A 331 8.98 10.89 5.00
CA ASP A 331 8.73 11.71 3.82
C ASP A 331 7.46 12.55 3.93
N GLN A 332 6.33 11.94 4.28
CA GLN A 332 5.01 12.57 4.29
C GLN A 332 4.59 13.08 5.67
N GLY A 333 5.21 12.57 6.73
CA GLY A 333 4.93 12.96 8.12
C GLY A 333 3.71 12.27 8.73
N GLU A 334 3.54 12.48 10.04
CA GLU A 334 2.59 11.74 10.89
C GLU A 334 1.10 11.92 10.54
N ALA A 335 0.76 12.85 9.65
CA ALA A 335 -0.61 13.15 9.28
C ALA A 335 -1.15 12.28 8.12
N LEU A 336 -0.27 11.76 7.25
CA LEU A 336 -0.69 10.83 6.20
C LEU A 336 -0.99 9.46 6.85
N PRO A 337 -2.22 8.94 6.74
CA PRO A 337 -2.54 7.64 7.33
C PRO A 337 -2.08 6.50 6.40
N TYR A 338 -0.77 6.26 6.33
CA TYR A 338 -0.24 5.13 5.57
C TYR A 338 -0.59 3.82 6.29
N THR A 339 -1.57 3.10 5.74
CA THR A 339 -2.10 1.83 6.26
C THR A 339 -1.51 0.65 5.49
N LYS A 340 -1.72 -0.56 6.00
CA LYS A 340 -1.44 -1.80 5.25
C LYS A 340 -2.21 -1.85 3.92
N GLY A 341 -3.41 -1.26 3.87
CA GLY A 341 -4.21 -1.13 2.67
C GLY A 341 -3.60 -0.19 1.64
N PHE A 342 -3.09 0.97 2.08
CA PHE A 342 -2.28 1.87 1.24
C PHE A 342 -1.12 1.12 0.61
N TYR A 343 -0.34 0.44 1.44
CA TYR A 343 0.79 -0.38 1.01
C TYR A 343 0.41 -1.43 -0.04
N LEU A 344 -0.65 -2.22 0.21
CA LEU A 344 -1.07 -3.25 -0.74
C LEU A 344 -1.53 -2.67 -2.08
N VAL A 345 -2.19 -1.51 -2.07
CA VAL A 345 -2.54 -0.80 -3.31
C VAL A 345 -1.27 -0.37 -4.04
N CYS A 346 -0.27 0.17 -3.35
CA CYS A 346 0.95 0.65 -3.98
C CYS A 346 1.74 -0.50 -4.61
N ALA A 347 1.88 -1.60 -3.87
CA ALA A 347 2.45 -2.84 -4.38
C ALA A 347 1.72 -3.38 -5.64
N LEU A 348 0.43 -3.06 -5.82
CA LEU A 348 -0.36 -3.50 -6.97
C LEU A 348 -0.30 -2.50 -8.15
N VAL A 349 -0.33 -1.20 -7.91
CA VAL A 349 -0.61 -0.20 -8.96
C VAL A 349 0.30 1.03 -8.97
N ALA A 350 1.29 1.16 -8.08
CA ALA A 350 2.20 2.32 -8.06
C ALA A 350 2.95 2.52 -9.39
N ALA A 351 3.45 1.43 -9.99
CA ALA A 351 4.09 1.46 -11.31
C ALA A 351 3.17 1.99 -12.44
N MET A 352 1.85 2.03 -12.25
CA MET A 352 0.88 2.58 -13.22
C MET A 352 0.51 4.04 -12.89
N ASN A 353 0.93 4.52 -11.73
CA ASN A 353 0.50 5.76 -11.10
C ASN A 353 1.71 6.59 -10.59
N PRO A 354 2.63 6.98 -11.50
CA PRO A 354 3.90 7.62 -11.15
C PRO A 354 3.76 9.05 -10.58
N GLU A 355 2.56 9.63 -10.62
CA GLU A 355 2.34 11.03 -10.22
C GLU A 355 1.76 11.18 -8.81
N ASP A 356 1.27 10.09 -8.20
CA ASP A 356 0.64 10.11 -6.87
C ASP A 356 1.18 8.99 -5.95
N LEU A 357 0.89 7.72 -6.24
CA LEU A 357 1.26 6.59 -5.37
C LEU A 357 2.78 6.37 -5.33
N ASP A 358 3.42 6.41 -6.50
CA ASP A 358 4.88 6.36 -6.62
C ASP A 358 5.57 7.58 -6.00
N ALA A 359 4.84 8.69 -5.84
CA ALA A 359 5.40 9.95 -5.33
C ALA A 359 5.41 10.04 -3.78
N MET A 360 4.99 8.99 -3.07
CA MET A 360 4.85 9.02 -1.61
C MET A 360 6.18 9.19 -0.87
N ASP A 361 7.29 8.68 -1.39
CA ASP A 361 8.62 8.71 -0.80
C ASP A 361 9.53 9.84 -1.38
N GLU A 362 8.99 10.68 -2.27
CA GLU A 362 9.77 11.69 -3.00
C GLU A 362 10.08 12.99 -2.20
N SER A 363 9.74 13.06 -0.91
CA SER A 363 9.85 14.29 -0.08
C SER A 363 9.14 15.52 -0.66
N VAL A 364 8.06 15.33 -1.42
CA VAL A 364 7.19 16.39 -1.95
C VAL A 364 5.82 16.27 -1.27
N PRO A 365 5.22 17.37 -0.77
CA PRO A 365 3.89 17.27 -0.18
C PRO A 365 2.86 17.04 -1.28
N PHE A 366 1.83 16.24 -1.00
CA PHE A 366 0.68 16.12 -1.87
C PHE A 366 -0.04 17.46 -1.99
N THR A 367 -0.52 17.76 -3.20
CA THR A 367 -1.50 18.83 -3.36
C THR A 367 -2.79 18.45 -2.64
N LYS A 368 -3.62 19.43 -2.29
CA LYS A 368 -4.90 19.16 -1.64
C LYS A 368 -5.79 18.24 -2.50
N PRO A 369 -5.99 18.49 -3.82
CA PRO A 369 -6.74 17.57 -4.67
C PRO A 369 -6.18 16.15 -4.71
N THR A 370 -4.85 15.99 -4.79
CA THR A 370 -4.22 14.66 -4.73
C THR A 370 -4.51 13.96 -3.41
N LEU A 371 -4.30 14.64 -2.27
CA LEU A 371 -4.57 14.07 -0.95
C LEU A 371 -6.05 13.72 -0.77
N ASP A 372 -6.96 14.59 -1.22
CA ASP A 372 -8.39 14.33 -1.20
C ASP A 372 -8.73 13.06 -1.98
N ASN A 373 -8.18 12.92 -3.18
CA ASN A 373 -8.39 11.75 -4.02
C ASN A 373 -7.77 10.48 -3.44
N LEU A 374 -6.61 10.55 -2.79
CA LEU A 374 -5.99 9.40 -2.13
C LEU A 374 -6.81 8.93 -0.92
N LEU A 375 -7.35 9.87 -0.12
CA LEU A 375 -8.09 9.55 1.10
C LEU A 375 -9.59 9.30 0.88
N GLY A 376 -10.12 9.65 -0.29
CA GLY A 376 -11.51 9.45 -0.66
C GLY A 376 -12.49 10.52 -0.15
N ILE A 377 -11.97 11.59 0.45
CA ILE A 377 -12.78 12.67 1.03
C ILE A 377 -12.19 14.04 0.66
N ALA A 378 -13.06 15.02 0.47
CA ALA A 378 -12.65 16.40 0.28
C ALA A 378 -12.28 17.03 1.63
N ASN A 379 -10.97 17.06 1.94
CA ASN A 379 -10.50 17.62 3.21
C ASN A 379 -10.87 19.10 3.34
N SER A 380 -11.14 19.54 4.56
CA SER A 380 -11.21 20.98 4.84
C SER A 380 -9.83 21.63 4.70
N GLU A 381 -9.78 22.96 4.62
CA GLU A 381 -8.50 23.67 4.61
C GLU A 381 -7.69 23.40 5.89
N GLU A 382 -8.34 23.23 7.05
CA GLU A 382 -7.70 22.91 8.32
C GLU A 382 -7.09 21.50 8.32
N ASN A 383 -7.81 20.49 7.80
CA ASN A 383 -7.27 19.13 7.68
C ASN A 383 -6.07 19.11 6.73
N TYR A 384 -6.17 19.79 5.58
CA TYR A 384 -5.06 19.88 4.64
C TYR A 384 -3.86 20.64 5.23
N LYS A 385 -4.12 21.75 5.93
CA LYS A 385 -3.09 22.51 6.64
C LYS A 385 -2.39 21.67 7.70
N HIS A 386 -3.14 20.87 8.46
CA HIS A 386 -2.60 19.94 9.44
C HIS A 386 -1.66 18.93 8.77
N TYR A 387 -2.07 18.33 7.65
CA TYR A 387 -1.20 17.48 6.85
C TYR A 387 0.09 18.20 6.42
N PHE A 388 -0.04 19.38 5.82
CA PHE A 388 1.09 20.14 5.32
C PHE A 388 2.07 20.55 6.43
N ASP A 389 1.58 20.94 7.61
CA ASP A 389 2.42 21.29 8.75
C ASP A 389 3.15 20.06 9.34
N CYS A 390 2.50 18.89 9.37
CA CYS A 390 3.13 17.62 9.74
C CYS A 390 4.22 17.19 8.75
N PHE A 391 3.98 17.35 7.44
CA PHE A 391 4.98 17.15 6.40
C PHE A 391 6.20 18.07 6.61
N LEU A 392 5.98 19.37 6.83
CA LEU A 392 7.08 20.32 7.10
C LEU A 392 7.88 19.94 8.34
N LYS A 393 7.21 19.47 9.40
CA LYS A 393 7.86 18.99 10.63
C LYS A 393 8.72 17.76 10.33
N ALA A 394 8.25 16.82 9.52
CA ALA A 394 9.01 15.64 9.11
C ALA A 394 10.27 16.04 8.32
N GLN A 395 10.13 16.92 7.32
CA GLN A 395 11.28 17.41 6.55
C GLN A 395 12.32 18.17 7.39
N GLN A 396 11.88 18.93 8.40
CA GLN A 396 12.79 19.58 9.35
C GLN A 396 13.50 18.57 10.28
N ALA A 397 12.82 17.49 10.65
CA ALA A 397 13.35 16.44 11.51
C ALA A 397 14.24 15.44 10.73
N ARG A 398 14.19 15.42 9.40
CA ARG A 398 14.93 14.50 8.54
C ARG A 398 16.43 14.46 8.91
N PRO A 399 17.01 13.26 9.16
CA PRO A 399 18.45 13.11 9.31
C PRO A 399 19.15 13.40 7.98
N VAL A 400 20.27 14.11 8.01
CA VAL A 400 21.04 14.42 6.81
C VAL A 400 22.19 13.42 6.71
N VAL A 401 22.04 12.39 5.88
CA VAL A 401 23.09 11.39 5.63
C VAL A 401 23.71 11.55 4.24
N SER A 402 23.01 12.20 3.32
CA SER A 402 23.46 12.50 1.96
C SER A 402 23.28 13.98 1.60
N LYS A 403 23.84 14.39 0.46
CA LYS A 403 23.57 15.72 -0.13
C LYS A 403 22.11 15.86 -0.58
N ALA A 404 21.49 14.77 -1.02
CA ALA A 404 20.08 14.76 -1.39
C ALA A 404 19.20 15.07 -0.18
N ASP A 405 19.52 14.50 0.99
CA ASP A 405 18.82 14.81 2.25
C ASP A 405 18.98 16.27 2.66
N GLU A 406 20.17 16.84 2.42
CA GLU A 406 20.40 18.26 2.68
C GLU A 406 19.47 19.14 1.82
N VAL A 407 19.27 18.79 0.55
CA VAL A 407 18.32 19.48 -0.34
C VAL A 407 16.88 19.28 0.14
N LYS A 408 16.46 18.02 0.41
CA LYS A 408 15.13 17.66 0.94
C LYS A 408 14.79 18.47 2.19
N LYS A 409 15.71 18.51 3.17
CA LYS A 409 15.54 19.18 4.47
C LYS A 409 15.41 20.71 4.38
N HIS A 410 16.16 21.35 3.48
CA HIS A 410 16.21 22.82 3.38
C HIS A 410 15.23 23.41 2.36
N GLN A 411 14.49 22.57 1.64
CA GLN A 411 13.51 23.01 0.66
C GLN A 411 12.37 23.80 1.33
N LYS A 412 12.08 25.00 0.79
CA LYS A 412 11.18 25.98 1.42
C LYS A 412 9.72 25.79 1.03
N TRP A 413 9.19 24.59 1.22
CA TRP A 413 7.81 24.23 0.84
C TRP A 413 6.73 25.18 1.41
N ARG A 414 6.94 25.75 2.62
CA ARG A 414 6.01 26.70 3.24
C ARG A 414 5.69 27.92 2.36
N LEU A 415 6.62 28.37 1.53
CA LEU A 415 6.40 29.51 0.63
C LEU A 415 5.38 29.19 -0.48
N HIS A 416 5.16 27.91 -0.75
CA HIS A 416 4.33 27.39 -1.84
C HIS A 416 2.99 26.82 -1.36
N TYR A 417 2.64 26.93 -0.08
CA TYR A 417 1.41 26.34 0.48
C TYR A 417 0.16 26.67 -0.34
N ALA A 418 -0.02 27.94 -0.73
CA ALA A 418 -1.18 28.37 -1.51
C ALA A 418 -1.23 27.74 -2.92
N GLU A 419 -0.08 27.38 -3.49
CA GLU A 419 0.00 26.68 -4.77
C GLU A 419 -0.42 25.22 -4.61
N PHE A 420 0.07 24.54 -3.58
CA PHE A 420 -0.30 23.15 -3.27
C PHE A 420 -1.79 22.97 -2.89
N VAL A 421 -2.44 24.00 -2.34
CA VAL A 421 -3.88 23.99 -2.10
C VAL A 421 -4.69 23.96 -3.42
N ARG A 422 -4.16 24.54 -4.50
CA ARG A 422 -4.92 24.82 -5.74
C ARG A 422 -4.52 23.94 -6.92
N ALA A 423 -3.25 23.55 -7.01
CA ALA A 423 -2.76 22.76 -8.11
C ALA A 423 -3.40 21.36 -8.09
N PRO A 424 -3.74 20.79 -9.26
CA PRO A 424 -4.34 19.45 -9.33
C PRO A 424 -3.34 18.36 -8.94
N VAL A 425 -2.07 18.53 -9.30
CA VAL A 425 -0.96 17.59 -9.02
C VAL A 425 0.33 18.36 -8.77
N ALA A 426 1.24 17.79 -7.98
CA ALA A 426 2.44 18.49 -7.49
C ALA A 426 3.48 18.73 -8.59
N ASN A 427 3.60 17.80 -9.56
CA ASN A 427 4.58 17.88 -10.66
C ASN A 427 4.36 19.08 -11.60
N GLN A 428 3.19 19.72 -11.56
CA GLN A 428 2.88 20.94 -12.31
C GLN A 428 3.41 22.22 -11.64
N LEU A 429 3.84 22.14 -10.38
CA LEU A 429 4.36 23.28 -9.64
C LEU A 429 5.83 23.56 -10.03
N PRO A 430 6.17 24.80 -10.44
CA PRO A 430 7.55 25.14 -10.78
C PRO A 430 8.56 24.86 -9.67
N ALA A 431 8.17 25.04 -8.42
CA ALA A 431 9.00 24.75 -7.26
C ALA A 431 9.33 23.25 -7.12
N VAL A 432 8.37 22.37 -7.45
CA VAL A 432 8.55 20.92 -7.43
C VAL A 432 9.45 20.48 -8.60
N GLN A 433 9.24 21.05 -9.79
CA GLN A 433 10.09 20.76 -10.96
C GLN A 433 11.55 21.15 -10.71
N ALA A 434 11.79 22.35 -10.14
CA ALA A 434 13.13 22.80 -9.79
C ALA A 434 13.78 21.90 -8.72
N PHE A 435 13.01 21.50 -7.71
CA PHE A 435 13.45 20.57 -6.67
C PHE A 435 13.85 19.20 -7.25
N LYS A 436 12.99 18.59 -8.07
CA LYS A 436 13.30 17.31 -8.74
C LYS A 436 14.53 17.42 -9.64
N GLN A 437 14.69 18.53 -10.39
CA GLN A 437 15.89 18.77 -11.19
C GLN A 437 17.16 18.87 -10.34
N GLN A 438 17.08 19.48 -9.15
CA GLN A 438 18.20 19.56 -8.22
C GLN A 438 18.60 18.17 -7.68
N LEU A 439 17.62 17.32 -7.34
CA LEU A 439 17.88 15.95 -6.92
C LEU A 439 18.51 15.11 -8.04
N LEU A 440 17.99 15.21 -9.26
CA LEU A 440 18.55 14.54 -10.44
C LEU A 440 20.02 14.93 -10.71
N GLN A 441 20.41 16.18 -10.42
CA GLN A 441 21.79 16.63 -10.56
C GLN A 441 22.73 16.09 -9.46
N LEU A 442 22.20 15.60 -8.34
CA LEU A 442 22.97 15.01 -7.25
C LEU A 442 23.12 13.49 -7.37
N GLY A 443 22.19 12.83 -8.08
CA GLY A 443 22.25 11.39 -8.37
C GLY A 443 23.12 11.03 -9.60
N GLN A 444 23.51 12.03 -10.40
CA GLN A 444 24.54 11.89 -11.46
C GLN A 444 25.94 12.08 -10.90
#